data_AF-S3BKC5-F1
#
_entry.id   AF-S3BKC5-F1
#
_cell.length_a   1.000
_cell.length_b   1.000
_cell.length_c   1.000
_cell.angle_alpha   90.00
_cell.angle_beta   90.00
_cell.angle_gamma   90.00
#
_symmetry.space_group_name_H-M   'P 1'
#
loop_
_entity.id
_entity.type
_entity.pdbx_description
1 polymer ?
#
loop_
_entity_poly.entity_id
_entity_poly.type
_entity_poly.pdbx_seq_one_letter_code
_entity_poly.pdbx_strand_id
1 'polypeptide(L)'
;MEKTLINQAVKNAVGQEGRENTSVQAEKTDPAELSAREFEDFLASIVTGVIQNVVDVRAGKLKPDEASSRDDATVRTLAQILMGEHERIRLMLAPGTPKPGPELVAAMKANLPALFRDLPQGVDAGNPRALMVHAARVFLREIYTMLKAAAAEGGELTPERLKVRIERTAFVWGERFLGDTLNETEGMR
;
A
#
# COMPACT_ATOMS: atom_id res chain seq x y z
N MET A 1 2.96 -20.97 11.59
CA MET A 1 1.51 -20.71 11.64
C MET A 1 1.18 -19.20 11.61
N GLU A 2 2.02 -18.32 12.17
CA GLU A 2 1.83 -16.85 12.09
C GLU A 2 1.76 -16.25 10.68
N LYS A 3 2.65 -16.65 9.75
CA LYS A 3 2.65 -16.14 8.37
C LYS A 3 1.32 -16.35 7.63
N THR A 4 0.54 -17.37 8.00
CA THR A 4 -0.76 -17.65 7.37
C THR A 4 -1.84 -16.69 7.88
N LEU A 5 -1.76 -16.25 9.15
CA LEU A 5 -2.70 -15.32 9.76
C LEU A 5 -2.49 -13.89 9.27
N ILE A 6 -1.23 -13.47 9.12
CA ILE A 6 -0.88 -12.13 8.58
C ILE A 6 -1.35 -12.02 7.13
N ASN A 7 -1.09 -13.04 6.31
CA ASN A 7 -1.58 -13.07 4.91
C ASN A 7 -3.11 -13.07 4.81
N GLN A 8 -3.81 -13.71 5.74
CA GLN A 8 -5.28 -13.69 5.77
C GLN A 8 -5.82 -12.33 6.25
N ALA A 9 -5.21 -11.72 7.26
CA ALA A 9 -5.59 -10.39 7.76
C ALA A 9 -5.35 -9.30 6.70
N VAL A 10 -4.22 -9.37 5.99
CA VAL A 10 -3.89 -8.51 4.84
C VAL A 10 -4.90 -8.69 3.71
N LYS A 11 -5.20 -9.93 3.31
CA LYS A 11 -6.21 -10.21 2.27
C LYS A 11 -7.61 -9.72 2.66
N ASN A 12 -7.98 -9.88 3.94
CA ASN A 12 -9.28 -9.44 4.45
C ASN A 12 -9.36 -7.90 4.52
N ALA A 13 -8.26 -7.21 4.84
CA ALA A 13 -8.21 -5.74 4.88
C ALA A 13 -8.25 -5.10 3.47
N VAL A 14 -7.65 -5.77 2.47
CA VAL A 14 -7.67 -5.32 1.06
C VAL A 14 -8.99 -5.71 0.36
N GLY A 15 -9.74 -6.69 0.89
CA GLY A 15 -10.87 -7.32 0.23
C GLY A 15 -12.29 -7.00 0.75
N GLN A 16 -12.49 -6.08 1.71
CA GLN A 16 -13.82 -5.85 2.30
C GLN A 16 -14.41 -4.47 2.04
N GLU A 17 -15.05 -4.31 0.88
CA GLU A 17 -16.30 -3.56 0.77
C GLU A 17 -17.36 -4.46 0.11
N GLY A 18 -18.20 -5.11 0.92
CA GLY A 18 -19.33 -5.87 0.41
C GLY A 18 -19.91 -6.93 1.36
N ARG A 19 -20.89 -6.50 2.18
CA ARG A 19 -21.99 -7.27 2.82
C ARG A 19 -21.61 -8.46 3.75
N GLU A 20 -21.95 -8.34 5.03
CA GLU A 20 -23.23 -8.78 5.62
C GLU A 20 -23.27 -8.42 7.11
N ASN A 21 -24.42 -7.91 7.57
CA ASN A 21 -24.70 -7.67 8.98
C ASN A 21 -24.78 -9.02 9.71
N THR A 22 -23.70 -9.42 10.36
CA THR A 22 -23.77 -10.32 11.51
C THR A 22 -22.99 -9.70 12.65
N SER A 23 -23.71 -9.30 13.69
CA SER A 23 -23.18 -8.88 14.98
C SER A 23 -22.47 -10.05 15.64
N VAL A 24 -21.23 -10.31 15.25
CA VAL A 24 -20.29 -11.12 16.02
C VAL A 24 -19.56 -10.14 16.92
N GLN A 25 -19.68 -10.32 18.24
CA GLN A 25 -18.81 -9.64 19.19
C GLN A 25 -17.38 -9.92 18.76
N ALA A 26 -16.70 -8.90 18.22
CA ALA A 26 -15.30 -8.99 17.88
C ALA A 26 -14.55 -9.18 19.20
N GLU A 27 -14.09 -10.40 19.47
CA GLU A 27 -12.97 -10.59 20.39
C GLU A 27 -11.92 -9.56 19.97
N LYS A 28 -11.50 -8.70 20.90
CA LYS A 28 -10.40 -7.75 20.68
C LYS A 28 -9.13 -8.57 20.51
N THR A 29 -8.93 -9.09 19.31
CA THR A 29 -7.68 -9.66 18.88
C THR A 29 -6.69 -8.51 18.80
N ASP A 30 -5.49 -8.69 19.36
CA ASP A 30 -4.44 -7.70 19.24
C ASP A 30 -4.18 -7.40 17.75
N PRO A 31 -3.90 -6.13 17.38
CA PRO A 31 -3.59 -5.78 16.00
C PRO A 31 -2.43 -6.62 15.48
N ALA A 32 -2.57 -7.16 14.27
CA ALA A 32 -1.50 -7.89 13.61
C ALA A 32 -0.31 -6.94 13.39
N GLU A 33 0.86 -7.37 13.85
CA GLU A 33 2.10 -6.63 13.63
C GLU A 33 2.63 -6.89 12.22
N LEU A 34 3.06 -5.83 11.56
CA LEU A 34 3.60 -5.85 10.21
C LEU A 34 5.02 -5.30 10.26
N SER A 35 6.02 -6.16 10.07
CA SER A 35 7.41 -5.73 9.93
C SER A 35 7.65 -4.95 8.63
N ALA A 36 8.78 -4.27 8.50
CA ALA A 36 9.15 -3.56 7.27
C ALA A 36 9.20 -4.49 6.05
N ARG A 37 9.69 -5.73 6.21
CA ARG A 37 9.72 -6.72 5.12
C ARG A 37 8.30 -7.18 4.73
N GLU A 38 7.44 -7.44 5.71
CA GLU A 38 6.05 -7.82 5.45
C GLU A 38 5.25 -6.64 4.87
N PHE A 39 5.66 -5.41 5.16
CA PHE A 39 5.10 -4.22 4.53
C PHE A 39 5.44 -4.14 3.03
N GLU A 40 6.64 -4.53 2.60
CA GLU A 40 6.97 -4.65 1.18
C GLU A 40 6.08 -5.71 0.49
N ASP A 41 5.92 -6.88 1.11
CA ASP A 41 5.01 -7.92 0.62
C ASP A 41 3.54 -7.42 0.56
N PHE A 42 3.13 -6.62 1.54
CA PHE A 42 1.84 -5.94 1.55
C PHE A 42 1.69 -4.98 0.36
N LEU A 43 2.69 -4.15 0.07
CA LEU A 43 2.68 -3.27 -1.11
C LEU A 43 2.60 -4.08 -2.40
N ALA A 44 3.37 -5.16 -2.54
CA ALA A 44 3.31 -6.06 -3.70
C ALA A 44 1.91 -6.67 -3.88
N SER A 45 1.22 -6.98 -2.78
CA SER A 45 -0.17 -7.46 -2.81
C SER A 45 -1.15 -6.39 -3.32
N ILE A 46 -0.95 -5.11 -2.97
CA ILE A 46 -1.74 -4.01 -3.51
C ILE A 46 -1.52 -3.88 -5.02
N VAL A 47 -0.26 -3.89 -5.49
CA VAL A 47 0.05 -3.83 -6.93
C VAL A 47 -0.64 -4.97 -7.67
N THR A 48 -0.57 -6.19 -7.13
CA THR A 48 -1.22 -7.38 -7.69
C THR A 48 -2.75 -7.23 -7.72
N GLY A 49 -3.35 -6.67 -6.67
CA GLY A 49 -4.79 -6.40 -6.59
C GLY A 49 -5.26 -5.42 -7.67
N VAL A 50 -4.53 -4.32 -7.87
CA VAL A 50 -4.82 -3.33 -8.93
C VAL A 50 -4.72 -3.98 -10.32
N ILE A 51 -3.71 -4.83 -10.56
CA ILE A 51 -3.57 -5.58 -11.81
C ILE A 51 -4.81 -6.47 -12.04
N GLN A 52 -5.24 -7.20 -11.01
CA GLN A 52 -6.39 -8.08 -11.10
C GLN A 52 -7.67 -7.29 -11.40
N ASN A 53 -7.87 -6.13 -10.76
CA ASN A 53 -8.99 -5.24 -11.05
C ASN A 53 -8.99 -4.78 -12.53
N VAL A 54 -7.83 -4.42 -13.08
CA VAL A 54 -7.69 -4.07 -14.51
C VAL A 54 -8.02 -5.24 -15.43
N VAL A 55 -7.59 -6.46 -15.09
CA VAL A 55 -7.92 -7.68 -15.84
C VAL A 55 -9.42 -7.97 -15.80
N ASP A 56 -10.05 -7.82 -14.64
CA ASP A 56 -11.49 -8.06 -14.49
C ASP A 56 -12.34 -7.01 -15.21
N VAL A 57 -11.89 -5.75 -15.26
CA VAL A 57 -12.50 -4.71 -16.11
C VAL A 57 -12.42 -5.07 -17.59
N ARG A 58 -11.24 -5.51 -18.06
CA ARG A 58 -11.07 -5.94 -19.45
C ARG A 58 -11.93 -7.17 -19.80
N ALA A 59 -12.13 -8.06 -18.84
CA ALA A 59 -12.98 -9.24 -18.99
C ALA A 59 -14.49 -8.94 -18.84
N GLY A 60 -14.88 -7.68 -18.57
CA GLY A 60 -16.28 -7.29 -18.34
C GLY A 60 -16.88 -7.79 -17.02
N LYS A 61 -16.05 -8.26 -16.08
CA LYS A 61 -16.47 -8.78 -14.77
C LYS A 61 -16.58 -7.70 -13.69
N LEU A 62 -15.96 -6.56 -13.91
CA LEU A 62 -15.92 -5.41 -12.99
C LEU A 62 -16.09 -4.12 -13.79
N LYS A 63 -16.84 -3.14 -13.26
CA LYS A 63 -16.93 -1.83 -13.93
C LYS A 63 -15.69 -0.98 -13.64
N PRO A 64 -15.25 -0.11 -14.57
CA PRO A 64 -14.11 0.79 -14.33
C PRO A 64 -14.24 1.62 -13.06
N ASP A 65 -15.43 2.19 -12.80
CA ASP A 65 -15.66 3.03 -11.61
C ASP A 65 -15.63 2.21 -10.31
N GLU A 66 -16.08 0.96 -10.36
CA GLU A 66 -16.03 0.03 -9.22
C GLU A 66 -14.58 -0.37 -8.92
N ALA A 67 -13.78 -0.67 -9.95
CA ALA A 67 -12.35 -0.93 -9.82
C ALA A 67 -11.61 0.27 -9.21
N SER A 68 -11.84 1.47 -9.75
CA SER A 68 -11.21 2.69 -9.23
C SER A 68 -11.59 2.98 -7.78
N SER A 69 -12.83 2.68 -7.38
CA SER A 69 -13.28 2.87 -6.00
C SER A 69 -12.59 1.89 -5.05
N ARG A 70 -12.45 0.62 -5.45
CA ARG A 70 -11.73 -0.41 -4.66
C ARG A 70 -10.27 -0.06 -4.48
N ASP A 71 -9.62 0.44 -5.52
CA ASP A 71 -8.22 0.85 -5.47
C ASP A 71 -8.02 2.07 -4.55
N ASP A 72 -8.90 3.09 -4.63
CA ASP A 72 -8.84 4.24 -3.72
C ASP A 72 -9.09 3.82 -2.27
N ALA A 73 -10.03 2.91 -2.01
CA ALA A 73 -10.26 2.35 -0.68
C ALA A 73 -9.01 1.62 -0.16
N THR A 74 -8.36 0.80 -1.00
CA THR A 74 -7.13 0.08 -0.65
C THR A 74 -6.01 1.03 -0.24
N VAL A 75 -5.80 2.13 -0.98
CA VAL A 75 -4.74 3.08 -0.61
C VAL A 75 -5.09 3.99 0.57
N ARG A 76 -6.37 4.17 0.90
CA ARG A 76 -6.78 4.77 2.19
C ARG A 76 -6.43 3.85 3.36
N THR A 77 -6.65 2.54 3.22
CA THR A 77 -6.21 1.55 4.22
C THR A 77 -4.70 1.57 4.39
N LEU A 78 -3.93 1.63 3.30
CA LEU A 78 -2.47 1.82 3.35
C LEU A 78 -2.09 3.10 4.13
N ALA A 79 -2.74 4.23 3.84
CA ALA A 79 -2.48 5.48 4.56
C ALA A 79 -2.82 5.37 6.05
N GLN A 80 -3.89 4.68 6.43
CA GLN A 80 -4.22 4.43 7.84
C GLN A 80 -3.15 3.59 8.54
N ILE A 81 -2.63 2.55 7.89
CA ILE A 81 -1.54 1.72 8.43
C ILE A 81 -0.29 2.58 8.66
N LEU A 82 0.10 3.37 7.66
CA LEU A 82 1.26 4.26 7.72
C LEU A 82 1.09 5.40 8.74
N MET A 83 -0.16 5.81 9.02
CA MET A 83 -0.47 6.76 10.08
C MET A 83 -0.55 6.11 11.48
N GLY A 84 -0.47 4.78 11.58
CA GLY A 84 -0.67 4.05 12.84
C GLY A 84 -2.12 4.05 13.33
N GLU A 85 -3.07 4.28 12.43
CA GLU A 85 -4.50 4.49 12.72
C GLU A 85 -5.37 3.27 12.34
N HIS A 86 -4.80 2.27 11.69
CA HIS A 86 -5.54 1.08 11.30
C HIS A 86 -5.84 0.18 12.51
N GLU A 87 -7.10 -0.20 12.69
CA GLU A 87 -7.58 -0.88 13.91
C GLU A 87 -6.99 -2.28 14.12
N ARG A 88 -6.62 -2.95 13.03
CA ARG A 88 -6.23 -4.37 13.04
C ARG A 88 -4.78 -4.62 12.62
N ILE A 89 -4.07 -3.61 12.15
CA ILE A 89 -2.71 -3.77 11.61
C ILE A 89 -1.86 -2.65 12.18
N ARG A 90 -0.74 -3.03 12.79
CA ARG A 90 0.25 -2.09 13.32
C ARG A 90 1.57 -2.28 12.58
N LEU A 91 2.05 -1.20 11.97
CA LEU A 91 3.37 -1.17 11.35
C LEU A 91 4.45 -1.08 12.43
N MET A 92 5.34 -2.07 12.45
CA MET A 92 6.44 -2.17 13.40
C MET A 92 7.75 -1.81 12.69
N LEU A 93 8.32 -0.68 13.08
CA LEU A 93 9.57 -0.15 12.54
C LEU A 93 10.69 -0.28 13.58
N ALA A 94 11.93 -0.39 13.11
CA ALA A 94 13.08 -0.57 13.97
C ALA A 94 13.28 0.63 14.93
N PRO A 95 13.93 0.46 16.09
CA PRO A 95 14.30 1.58 16.96
C PRO A 95 15.15 2.61 16.21
N GLY A 96 14.89 3.90 16.45
CA GLY A 96 15.62 5.00 15.78
C GLY A 96 15.05 5.42 14.44
N THR A 97 13.98 4.77 13.98
CA THR A 97 13.27 5.08 12.74
C THR A 97 12.05 5.97 12.99
N PRO A 98 11.61 6.79 12.01
CA PRO A 98 10.42 7.62 12.16
C PRO A 98 9.18 6.77 12.43
N LYS A 99 8.45 7.07 13.51
CA LYS A 99 7.26 6.31 13.88
C LYS A 99 6.10 6.53 12.91
N PRO A 100 5.22 5.51 12.70
CA PRO A 100 3.98 5.70 11.95
C PRO A 100 3.21 6.93 12.47
N GLY A 101 2.62 7.70 11.55
CA GLY A 101 1.93 8.95 11.87
C GLY A 101 2.67 10.21 11.40
N PRO A 102 2.48 11.36 12.09
CA PRO A 102 3.06 12.64 11.69
C PRO A 102 4.59 12.66 11.57
N GLU A 103 5.29 11.86 12.38
CA GLU A 103 6.75 11.75 12.36
C GLU A 103 7.23 11.13 11.04
N LEU A 104 6.59 10.04 10.60
CA LEU A 104 6.85 9.44 9.28
C LEU A 104 6.57 10.42 8.14
N VAL A 105 5.47 11.17 8.20
CA VAL A 105 5.15 12.20 7.18
C VAL A 105 6.24 13.28 7.14
N ALA A 106 6.72 13.74 8.30
CA ALA A 106 7.80 14.73 8.37
C ALA A 106 9.09 14.20 7.73
N ALA A 107 9.46 12.94 8.02
CA ALA A 107 10.61 12.29 7.41
C ALA A 107 10.45 12.13 5.89
N MET A 108 9.27 11.71 5.41
CA MET A 108 8.98 11.63 3.98
C MET A 108 9.10 13.00 3.30
N LYS A 109 8.62 14.09 3.93
CA LYS A 109 8.76 15.45 3.37
C LYS A 109 10.22 15.88 3.25
N ALA A 110 11.05 15.54 4.24
CA ALA A 110 12.47 15.85 4.23
C ALA A 110 13.22 15.07 3.13
N ASN A 111 12.92 13.78 3.00
CA ASN A 111 13.65 12.88 2.08
C ASN A 111 13.10 12.92 0.65
N LEU A 112 11.80 13.18 0.47
CA LEU A 112 11.09 13.14 -0.80
C LEU A 112 10.25 14.41 -1.02
N PRO A 113 10.85 15.61 -1.03
CA PRO A 113 10.09 16.85 -1.17
C PRO A 113 9.30 16.93 -2.48
N ALA A 114 9.76 16.25 -3.54
CA ALA A 114 9.05 16.17 -4.82
C ALA A 114 7.67 15.49 -4.70
N LEU A 115 7.48 14.56 -3.76
CA LEU A 115 6.21 13.86 -3.54
C LEU A 115 5.09 14.82 -3.07
N PHE A 116 5.46 15.92 -2.41
CA PHE A 116 4.54 16.86 -1.77
C PHE A 116 4.57 18.26 -2.39
N ARG A 117 5.24 18.45 -3.53
CA ARG A 117 5.35 19.76 -4.20
C ARG A 117 4.03 20.20 -4.83
N ASP A 118 3.39 19.29 -5.56
CA ASP A 118 2.21 19.58 -6.38
C ASP A 118 0.96 18.91 -5.77
N LEU A 119 0.57 19.39 -4.60
CA LEU A 119 -0.60 18.88 -3.90
C LEU A 119 -1.89 19.21 -4.67
N PRO A 120 -2.84 18.26 -4.81
CA PRO A 120 -4.15 18.54 -5.38
C PRO A 120 -4.89 19.64 -4.63
N GLN A 121 -5.74 20.38 -5.34
CA GLN A 121 -6.59 21.40 -4.73
C GLN A 121 -7.40 20.81 -3.57
N GLY A 122 -7.37 21.49 -2.42
CA GLY A 122 -8.07 21.05 -1.20
C GLY A 122 -7.30 20.09 -0.30
N VAL A 123 -6.10 19.64 -0.69
CA VAL A 123 -5.20 18.92 0.22
C VAL A 123 -4.48 19.91 1.13
N ASP A 124 -4.73 19.81 2.43
CA ASP A 124 -4.06 20.64 3.44
C ASP A 124 -2.61 20.18 3.67
N ALA A 125 -1.66 21.03 3.28
CA ALA A 125 -0.23 20.79 3.42
C ALA A 125 0.26 20.74 4.88
N GLY A 126 -0.55 21.21 5.83
CA GLY A 126 -0.33 21.14 7.26
C GLY A 126 -0.91 19.90 7.92
N ASN A 127 -1.74 19.12 7.22
CA ASN A 127 -2.42 17.94 7.77
C ASN A 127 -1.68 16.65 7.39
N PRO A 128 -1.02 15.95 8.35
CA PRO A 128 -0.26 14.74 8.06
C PRO A 128 -1.10 13.62 7.45
N ARG A 129 -2.37 13.48 7.85
CA ARG A 129 -3.28 12.49 7.26
C ARG A 129 -3.54 12.76 5.79
N ALA A 130 -3.80 14.01 5.44
CA ALA A 130 -4.05 14.42 4.06
C ALA A 130 -2.82 14.18 3.18
N LEU A 131 -1.63 14.47 3.71
CA LEU A 131 -0.36 14.19 3.04
C LEU A 131 -0.09 12.70 2.86
N MET A 132 -0.36 11.87 3.87
CA MET A 132 -0.17 10.42 3.77
C MET A 132 -1.14 9.79 2.75
N VAL A 133 -2.41 10.22 2.75
CA VAL A 133 -3.39 9.80 1.72
C VAL A 133 -2.93 10.23 0.32
N HIS A 134 -2.40 11.44 0.18
CA HIS A 134 -1.82 11.90 -1.10
C HIS A 134 -0.65 11.02 -1.53
N ALA A 135 0.30 10.72 -0.65
CA ALA A 135 1.42 9.84 -0.95
C ALA A 135 0.96 8.44 -1.39
N ALA A 136 -0.01 7.86 -0.69
CA ALA A 136 -0.61 6.57 -1.06
C ALA A 136 -1.33 6.61 -2.42
N ARG A 137 -1.95 7.74 -2.78
CA ARG A 137 -2.53 7.95 -4.12
C ARG A 137 -1.47 8.15 -5.21
N VAL A 138 -0.32 8.74 -4.90
CA VAL A 138 0.81 8.80 -5.83
C VAL A 138 1.32 7.39 -6.13
N PHE A 139 1.42 6.53 -5.12
CA PHE A 139 1.72 5.10 -5.30
C PHE A 139 0.74 4.43 -6.26
N LEU A 140 -0.57 4.61 -6.04
CA LEU A 140 -1.58 4.07 -6.96
C LEU A 140 -1.40 4.57 -8.40
N ARG A 141 -1.15 5.87 -8.59
CA ARG A 141 -0.91 6.44 -9.93
C ARG A 141 0.34 5.86 -10.60
N GLU A 142 1.38 5.57 -9.83
CA GLU A 142 2.58 4.90 -10.35
C GLU A 142 2.30 3.46 -10.78
N ILE A 143 1.46 2.72 -10.05
CA ILE A 143 1.00 1.38 -10.49
C ILE A 143 0.31 1.49 -11.85
N TYR A 144 -0.65 2.40 -12.00
CA TYR A 144 -1.36 2.61 -13.27
C TYR A 144 -0.41 3.04 -14.41
N THR A 145 0.56 3.90 -14.11
CA THR A 145 1.58 4.34 -15.07
C THR A 145 2.46 3.18 -15.52
N MET A 146 2.91 2.35 -14.57
CA MET A 146 3.67 1.13 -14.83
C MET A 146 2.89 0.18 -15.73
N LEU A 147 1.59 -0.04 -15.47
CA LEU A 147 0.74 -0.92 -16.29
C LEU A 147 0.52 -0.36 -17.70
N LYS A 148 0.31 0.94 -17.82
CA LYS A 148 0.18 1.61 -19.11
C LYS A 148 1.47 1.47 -19.94
N ALA A 149 2.63 1.64 -19.33
CA ALA A 149 3.92 1.44 -19.98
C ALA A 149 4.10 -0.01 -20.41
N ALA A 150 3.79 -0.97 -19.53
CA ALA A 150 3.89 -2.40 -19.84
C ALA A 150 2.99 -2.81 -21.01
N ALA A 151 1.78 -2.24 -21.09
CA ALA A 151 0.86 -2.47 -22.21
C ALA A 151 1.35 -1.84 -23.54
N ALA A 152 2.07 -0.72 -23.46
CA ALA A 152 2.60 -0.02 -24.63
C ALA A 152 3.86 -0.68 -25.23
N GLU A 153 4.58 -1.49 -24.44
CA GLU A 153 5.80 -2.19 -24.87
C GLU A 153 5.56 -3.24 -25.98
N GLY A 154 4.30 -3.58 -26.30
CA GLY A 154 3.91 -4.35 -27.50
C GLY A 154 4.42 -5.80 -27.58
N GLY A 155 5.31 -6.22 -26.68
CA GLY A 155 5.74 -7.60 -26.50
C GLY A 155 4.89 -8.35 -25.49
N GLU A 156 5.02 -9.68 -25.45
CA GLU A 156 4.38 -10.51 -24.42
C GLU A 156 4.83 -10.05 -23.02
N LEU A 157 3.89 -9.53 -22.25
CA LEU A 157 4.07 -9.30 -20.82
C LEU A 157 4.05 -10.67 -20.12
N THR A 158 5.20 -11.33 -20.05
CA THR A 158 5.29 -12.64 -19.41
C THR A 158 5.03 -12.50 -17.89
N PRO A 159 4.55 -13.57 -17.23
CA PRO A 159 4.37 -13.58 -15.77
C PRO A 159 5.63 -13.19 -15.01
N GLU A 160 6.82 -13.60 -15.47
CA GLU A 160 8.10 -13.30 -14.83
C GLU A 160 8.45 -11.81 -14.92
N ARG A 161 8.25 -11.20 -16.09
CA ARG A 161 8.50 -9.75 -16.27
C ARG A 161 7.51 -8.93 -15.44
N LEU A 162 6.27 -9.40 -15.31
CA LEU A 162 5.27 -8.76 -14.47
C LEU A 162 5.64 -8.89 -12.98
N LYS A 163 6.06 -10.07 -12.54
CA LYS A 163 6.54 -10.31 -11.18
C LYS A 163 7.67 -9.36 -10.80
N VAL A 164 8.69 -9.24 -11.66
CA VAL A 164 9.82 -8.30 -11.44
C VAL A 164 9.34 -6.86 -11.32
N ARG A 165 8.35 -6.43 -12.12
CA ARG A 165 7.77 -5.08 -12.03
C ARG A 165 7.01 -4.87 -10.72
N ILE A 166 6.26 -5.87 -10.27
CA ILE A 166 5.53 -5.82 -9.00
C ILE A 166 6.51 -5.68 -7.84
N GLU A 167 7.49 -6.59 -7.75
CA GLU A 167 8.50 -6.60 -6.68
C GLU A 167 9.30 -5.30 -6.67
N ARG A 168 9.75 -4.81 -7.83
CA ARG A 168 10.48 -3.54 -7.93
C ARG A 168 9.64 -2.33 -7.51
N THR A 169 8.36 -2.31 -7.88
CA THR A 169 7.46 -1.21 -7.51
C THR A 169 7.23 -1.22 -5.99
N ALA A 170 7.00 -2.39 -5.41
CA ALA A 170 6.82 -2.57 -3.98
C ALA A 170 8.07 -2.17 -3.20
N PHE A 171 9.25 -2.62 -3.63
CA PHE A 171 10.53 -2.27 -3.01
C PHE A 171 10.78 -0.76 -3.01
N VAL A 172 10.71 -0.10 -4.18
CA VAL A 172 10.93 1.35 -4.30
C VAL A 172 9.94 2.14 -3.44
N TRP A 173 8.67 1.72 -3.39
CA TRP A 173 7.68 2.40 -2.56
C TRP A 173 7.83 2.09 -1.07
N GLY A 174 8.31 0.90 -0.71
CA GLY A 174 8.71 0.56 0.65
C GLY A 174 9.79 1.53 1.15
N GLU A 175 10.85 1.73 0.36
CA GLU A 175 11.91 2.71 0.68
C GLU A 175 11.36 4.14 0.74
N ARG A 176 10.43 4.50 -0.13
CA ARG A 176 9.85 5.85 -0.11
C ARG A 176 8.96 6.10 1.10
N PHE A 177 8.20 5.10 1.53
CA PHE A 177 7.33 5.22 2.70
C PHE A 177 8.13 5.16 3.99
N LEU A 178 9.11 4.25 4.08
CA LEU A 178 9.77 3.92 5.33
C LEU A 178 11.22 4.40 5.44
N GLY A 179 11.83 4.92 4.36
CA GLY A 179 13.25 5.26 4.30
C GLY A 179 14.16 4.03 4.33
N ASP A 180 15.42 4.23 4.76
CA ASP A 180 16.47 3.19 4.85
C ASP A 180 16.18 2.05 5.85
N THR A 181 15.02 2.06 6.50
CA THR A 181 14.58 1.05 7.47
C THR A 181 14.45 -0.36 6.89
N LEU A 182 14.36 -0.50 5.56
CA LEU A 182 14.40 -1.80 4.88
C LEU A 182 15.82 -2.40 4.84
N ASN A 183 16.87 -1.56 4.87
CA ASN A 183 18.25 -2.00 4.74
C ASN A 183 18.84 -2.54 6.07
N GLU A 184 18.24 -2.22 7.21
CA GLU A 184 18.73 -2.69 8.52
C GLU A 184 18.45 -4.18 8.78
N THR A 185 17.45 -4.77 8.10
CA THR A 185 17.16 -6.20 8.23
C THR A 185 18.15 -7.13 7.51
N GLU A 186 19.03 -6.61 6.64
CA GLU A 186 20.11 -7.42 6.03
C GLU A 186 21.38 -7.46 6.90
N GLY A 187 21.54 -6.55 7.87
CA GLY A 187 22.71 -6.48 8.76
C GLY A 187 22.69 -7.40 9.99
N MET A 188 21.62 -8.18 10.18
CA MET A 188 21.49 -9.15 11.28
C MET A 188 21.40 -10.60 10.77
N ARG A 189 22.34 -11.01 9.91
CA ARG A 189 22.61 -12.42 9.62
C ARG A 189 24.09 -12.76 9.78
#